data_AF-A0AAU9JGX7-F1
#
_entry.id   AF-A0AAU9JGX7-F1
#
_cell.length_a   1.000
_cell.length_b   1.000
_cell.length_c   1.000
_cell.angle_alpha   90.00
_cell.angle_beta   90.00
_cell.angle_gamma   90.00
#
_symmetry.space_group_name_H-M   'P 1'
#
loop_
_entity.id
_entity.type
_entity.pdbx_description
1 polymer ?
#
loop_
_entity_poly.entity_id
_entity_poly.type
_entity_poly.pdbx_seq_one_letter_code
_entity_poly.pdbx_strand_id
1 'polypeptide(L)'
;MRFSATLNTGLQAISTLNFSLSGLVLSTFTALAFLLPSFLSSGLSSTFFLIRSSPAVCIFMILSIMFFCTTATHLIFNVLHGPLSYNESKKAYEILMNDSMLLQFVVISIGDSNYVGMEIAIWATICFYYCSCKVICVTAKHRLANNQVRNLKKFSFISAFMGLMFMIGSSKFFYSAGWMMILLVNYEGLLVLKENFLILYQLSLNSAIASPTEMGFQLFEIVVNTVRWLHIAIRYSDWILTSPIQFFVIMKVQIFAFEFIDLYRRFRNYIYSMKSFLKKYPVMSKNDLQKYCNEKCCICLESLPSSKCSKISCGHVHHVKCIRTWILNNSNPKCPLCNQEFLKPETKNLTISSFSSFFNYFGNRDNQAEQTSTQIEQILREEIGLFQENLADIIQQ
;
A
#
# COMPACT_ATOMS: atom_id res chain seq x y z
N MET A 1 -31.52 17.31 -0.40
CA MET A 1 -30.18 17.15 0.23
C MET A 1 -29.23 16.23 -0.54
N ARG A 2 -29.64 15.04 -1.04
CA ARG A 2 -28.73 14.21 -1.88
C ARG A 2 -28.35 14.85 -3.22
N PHE A 3 -29.26 15.60 -3.84
CA PHE A 3 -29.04 16.26 -5.15
C PHE A 3 -28.08 17.46 -5.08
N SER A 4 -28.10 18.23 -3.97
CA SER A 4 -27.17 19.35 -3.76
C SER A 4 -25.75 18.87 -3.41
N ALA A 5 -25.63 17.72 -2.73
CA ALA A 5 -24.33 17.11 -2.46
C ALA A 5 -23.68 16.55 -3.75
N THR A 6 -24.45 15.95 -4.66
CA THR A 6 -23.94 15.50 -5.97
C THR A 6 -23.56 16.65 -6.91
N LEU A 7 -24.27 17.79 -6.84
CA LEU A 7 -23.92 18.99 -7.61
C LEU A 7 -22.66 19.69 -7.08
N ASN A 8 -22.53 19.86 -5.77
CA ASN A 8 -21.32 20.44 -5.16
C ASN A 8 -20.08 19.57 -5.37
N THR A 9 -20.22 18.25 -5.36
CA THR A 9 -19.11 17.32 -5.62
C THR A 9 -18.68 17.35 -7.08
N GLY A 10 -19.63 17.45 -8.03
CA GLY A 10 -19.32 17.68 -9.45
C GLY A 10 -18.60 19.00 -9.68
N LEU A 11 -19.06 20.09 -9.08
CA LEU A 11 -18.45 21.42 -9.21
C LEU A 11 -17.01 21.49 -8.66
N GLN A 12 -16.73 20.82 -7.53
CA GLN A 12 -15.37 20.79 -6.98
C GLN A 12 -14.41 19.88 -7.77
N ALA A 13 -14.87 18.72 -8.27
CA ALA A 13 -14.05 17.88 -9.15
C ALA A 13 -13.74 18.58 -10.50
N ILE A 14 -14.69 19.38 -10.99
CA ILE A 14 -14.47 20.26 -12.15
C ILE A 14 -13.43 21.35 -11.79
N SER A 15 -13.47 21.93 -10.59
CA SER A 15 -12.50 22.94 -10.18
C SER A 15 -11.06 22.41 -10.03
N THR A 16 -10.88 21.17 -9.54
CA THR A 16 -9.54 20.56 -9.41
C THR A 16 -8.99 20.14 -10.77
N LEU A 17 -9.83 19.59 -11.65
CA LEU A 17 -9.44 19.33 -13.03
C LEU A 17 -9.06 20.63 -13.75
N ASN A 18 -9.88 21.68 -13.63
CA ASN A 18 -9.60 22.98 -14.22
C ASN A 18 -8.31 23.60 -13.67
N PHE A 19 -8.00 23.41 -12.38
CA PHE A 19 -6.74 23.85 -11.79
C PHE A 19 -5.53 23.09 -12.35
N SER A 20 -5.63 21.76 -12.47
CA SER A 20 -4.55 20.96 -13.07
C SER A 20 -4.35 21.27 -14.56
N LEU A 21 -5.44 21.53 -15.29
CA LEU A 21 -5.41 21.89 -16.70
C LEU A 21 -4.83 23.30 -16.91
N SER A 22 -5.23 24.27 -16.10
CA SER A 22 -4.67 25.63 -16.16
C SER A 22 -3.20 25.66 -15.76
N GLY A 23 -2.81 24.87 -14.75
CA GLY A 23 -1.42 24.65 -14.37
C GLY A 23 -0.59 24.00 -15.47
N LEU A 24 -1.14 22.99 -16.16
CA LEU A 24 -0.49 22.36 -17.32
C LEU A 24 -0.27 23.37 -18.44
N VAL A 25 -1.31 24.12 -18.80
CA VAL A 25 -1.25 25.15 -19.83
C VAL A 25 -0.19 26.19 -19.47
N LEU A 26 -0.22 26.74 -18.25
CA LEU A 26 0.73 27.76 -17.83
C LEU A 26 2.18 27.25 -17.84
N SER A 27 2.43 26.07 -17.25
CA SER A 27 3.77 25.47 -17.18
C SER A 27 4.33 25.05 -18.54
N THR A 28 3.47 24.56 -19.45
CA THR A 28 3.88 24.22 -20.82
C THR A 28 4.16 25.48 -21.64
N PHE A 29 3.33 26.52 -21.54
CA PHE A 29 3.57 27.78 -22.23
C PHE A 29 4.84 28.48 -21.72
N THR A 30 5.10 28.49 -20.42
CA THR A 30 6.35 29.06 -19.89
C THR A 30 7.57 28.25 -20.34
N ALA A 31 7.53 26.91 -20.24
CA ALA A 31 8.61 26.07 -20.74
C ALA A 31 8.87 26.28 -22.24
N LEU A 32 7.80 26.36 -23.05
CA LEU A 32 7.89 26.61 -24.49
C LEU A 32 8.43 28.01 -24.79
N ALA A 33 8.03 29.04 -24.04
CA ALA A 33 8.53 30.40 -24.23
C ALA A 33 10.05 30.51 -24.01
N PHE A 34 10.62 29.70 -23.11
CA PHE A 34 12.07 29.64 -22.90
C PHE A 34 12.79 28.77 -23.94
N LEU A 35 12.17 27.67 -24.41
CA LEU A 35 12.82 26.70 -25.30
C LEU A 35 12.68 27.04 -26.79
N LEU A 36 11.53 27.57 -27.21
CA LEU A 36 11.21 27.82 -28.62
C LEU A 36 12.15 28.83 -29.30
N PRO A 37 12.56 29.95 -28.66
CA PRO A 37 13.52 30.87 -29.26
C PRO A 37 14.90 30.23 -29.47
N SER A 38 15.35 29.41 -28.52
CA SER A 38 16.61 28.67 -28.63
C SER A 38 16.53 27.60 -29.74
N PHE A 39 15.41 26.88 -29.83
CA PHE A 39 15.19 25.87 -30.86
C PHE A 39 15.21 26.46 -32.26
N LEU A 40 14.49 27.57 -32.47
CA LEU A 40 14.38 28.22 -33.77
C LEU A 40 15.69 28.90 -34.20
N SER A 41 16.46 29.45 -33.25
CA SER A 41 17.70 30.18 -33.56
C SER A 41 18.93 29.30 -33.73
N SER A 42 19.03 28.20 -32.96
CA SER A 42 20.28 27.46 -32.81
C SER A 42 20.11 25.94 -32.85
N GLY A 43 18.89 25.46 -33.12
CA GLY A 43 18.59 24.05 -33.33
C GLY A 43 18.50 23.21 -32.05
N LEU A 44 18.45 21.88 -32.21
CA LEU A 44 18.20 20.95 -31.09
C LEU A 44 19.37 20.88 -30.09
N SER A 45 20.62 20.95 -30.56
CA SER A 45 21.80 20.78 -29.71
C SER A 45 21.94 21.91 -28.67
N SER A 46 21.68 23.16 -29.08
CA SER A 46 21.71 24.31 -28.17
C SER A 46 20.57 24.29 -27.16
N THR A 47 19.38 23.80 -27.53
CA THR A 47 18.27 23.65 -26.59
C THR A 47 18.56 22.64 -25.49
N PHE A 48 19.22 21.52 -25.82
CA PHE A 48 19.67 20.57 -24.80
C PHE A 48 20.73 21.15 -23.88
N PHE A 49 21.64 21.97 -24.42
CA PHE A 49 22.58 22.71 -23.60
C PHE A 49 21.88 23.67 -22.64
N LEU A 50 20.85 24.40 -23.12
CA LEU A 50 20.05 25.31 -22.30
C LEU A 50 19.28 24.60 -21.18
N ILE A 51 18.67 23.44 -21.47
CA ILE A 51 18.00 22.59 -20.46
C ILE A 51 19.04 22.11 -19.43
N ARG A 52 20.22 21.69 -19.88
CA ARG A 52 21.30 21.26 -19.01
C ARG A 52 21.83 22.39 -18.12
N SER A 53 21.88 23.62 -18.62
CA SER A 53 22.52 24.74 -17.93
C SER A 53 21.57 25.59 -17.07
N SER A 54 20.26 25.60 -17.37
CA SER A 54 19.29 26.49 -16.70
C SER A 54 18.41 25.74 -15.69
N PRO A 55 18.58 25.98 -14.37
CA PRO A 55 17.74 25.36 -13.34
C PRO A 55 16.28 25.81 -13.43
N ALA A 56 16.01 27.05 -13.86
CA ALA A 56 14.65 27.58 -14.01
C ALA A 56 13.85 26.79 -15.06
N VAL A 57 14.47 26.49 -16.21
CA VAL A 57 13.83 25.69 -17.28
C VAL A 57 13.52 24.28 -16.79
N CYS A 58 14.43 23.68 -16.01
CA CYS A 58 14.21 22.35 -15.42
C CYS A 58 13.02 22.34 -14.46
N ILE A 59 12.88 23.36 -13.61
CA ILE A 59 11.74 23.47 -12.68
C ILE A 59 10.42 23.55 -13.46
N PHE A 60 10.34 24.38 -14.50
CA PHE A 60 9.12 24.48 -15.31
C PHE A 60 8.80 23.18 -16.06
N MET A 61 9.82 22.46 -16.55
CA MET A 61 9.62 21.14 -17.14
C MET A 61 9.08 20.14 -16.12
N ILE A 62 9.64 20.09 -14.90
CA ILE A 62 9.17 19.19 -13.84
C ILE A 62 7.71 19.51 -13.47
N LEU A 63 7.36 20.79 -13.35
CA LEU A 63 5.98 21.22 -13.09
C LEU A 63 5.04 20.81 -14.23
N SER A 64 5.46 20.98 -15.48
CA SER A 64 4.69 20.56 -16.65
C SER A 64 4.45 19.05 -16.66
N ILE A 65 5.48 18.24 -16.38
CA ILE A 65 5.36 16.79 -16.26
C ILE A 65 4.38 16.41 -15.13
N MET A 66 4.49 17.05 -13.97
CA MET A 66 3.57 16.83 -12.85
C MET A 66 2.11 17.13 -13.22
N PHE A 67 1.84 18.27 -13.82
CA PHE A 67 0.49 18.65 -14.26
C PHE A 67 -0.03 17.72 -15.37
N PHE A 68 0.84 17.27 -16.26
CA PHE A 68 0.48 16.32 -17.31
C PHE A 68 0.11 14.96 -16.72
N CYS A 69 0.91 14.41 -15.81
CA CYS A 69 0.61 13.13 -15.17
C CYS A 69 -0.68 13.18 -14.34
N THR A 70 -0.92 14.28 -13.62
CA THR A 70 -2.14 14.45 -12.82
C THR A 70 -3.40 14.63 -13.68
N THR A 71 -3.33 15.40 -14.77
CA THR A 71 -4.45 15.52 -15.71
C THR A 71 -4.71 14.21 -16.45
N ALA A 72 -3.67 13.52 -16.91
CA ALA A 72 -3.76 12.23 -17.58
C ALA A 72 -4.38 11.17 -16.67
N THR A 73 -3.96 11.08 -15.39
CA THR A 73 -4.57 10.16 -14.42
C THR A 73 -6.03 10.46 -14.17
N HIS A 74 -6.39 11.74 -13.98
CA HIS A 74 -7.77 12.14 -13.80
C HIS A 74 -8.64 11.79 -15.02
N LEU A 75 -8.11 11.99 -16.23
CA LEU A 75 -8.80 11.62 -17.47
C LEU A 75 -8.98 10.11 -17.61
N ILE A 76 -7.89 9.34 -17.45
CA ILE A 76 -7.92 7.87 -17.49
C ILE A 76 -8.94 7.35 -16.49
N PHE A 77 -8.93 7.88 -15.27
CA PHE A 77 -9.84 7.46 -14.23
C PHE A 77 -11.30 7.83 -14.55
N ASN A 78 -11.56 9.06 -15.00
CA ASN A 78 -12.90 9.49 -15.39
C ASN A 78 -13.48 8.65 -16.53
N VAL A 79 -12.65 8.31 -17.54
CA VAL A 79 -13.07 7.49 -18.68
C VAL A 79 -13.40 6.06 -18.24
N LEU A 80 -12.59 5.47 -17.36
CA LEU A 80 -12.70 4.05 -17.01
C LEU A 80 -13.68 3.78 -15.87
N HIS A 81 -13.78 4.70 -14.92
CA HIS A 81 -14.46 4.51 -13.65
C HIS A 81 -15.57 5.55 -13.39
N GLY A 82 -15.72 6.56 -14.25
CA GLY A 82 -16.61 7.69 -14.01
C GLY A 82 -16.00 8.69 -13.03
N PRO A 83 -16.74 9.77 -12.67
CA PRO A 83 -16.19 10.87 -11.89
C PRO A 83 -15.70 10.41 -10.51
N LEU A 84 -14.60 11.03 -10.07
CA LEU A 84 -14.09 10.89 -8.71
C LEU A 84 -15.03 11.55 -7.72
N SER A 85 -15.33 10.85 -6.62
CA SER A 85 -15.99 11.46 -5.47
C SER A 85 -15.02 12.38 -4.70
N TYR A 86 -15.57 13.27 -3.86
CA TYR A 86 -14.77 14.17 -3.03
C TYR A 86 -13.81 13.41 -2.10
N ASN A 87 -14.29 12.35 -1.44
CA ASN A 87 -13.46 11.54 -0.55
C ASN A 87 -12.30 10.85 -1.29
N GLU A 88 -12.56 10.38 -2.51
CA GLU A 88 -11.53 9.78 -3.36
C GLU A 88 -10.48 10.81 -3.78
N SER A 89 -10.94 12.01 -4.19
CA SER A 89 -10.06 13.11 -4.59
C SER A 89 -9.18 13.59 -3.43
N LYS A 90 -9.75 13.73 -2.24
CA LYS A 90 -9.02 14.10 -1.03
C LYS A 90 -7.94 13.06 -0.70
N LYS A 91 -8.29 11.76 -0.74
CA LYS A 91 -7.35 10.67 -0.45
C LYS A 91 -6.24 10.58 -1.51
N ALA A 92 -6.57 10.78 -2.78
CA ALA A 92 -5.58 10.86 -3.86
C ALA A 92 -4.58 11.99 -3.63
N TYR A 93 -5.05 13.17 -3.21
CA TYR A 93 -4.21 14.31 -2.89
C TYR A 93 -3.31 14.06 -1.67
N GLU A 94 -3.87 13.48 -0.60
CA GLU A 94 -3.09 13.10 0.58
C GLU A 94 -1.95 12.14 0.24
N ILE A 95 -2.19 11.18 -0.66
CA ILE A 95 -1.14 10.28 -1.16
C ILE A 95 -0.12 11.06 -1.98
N LEU A 96 -0.55 11.89 -2.93
CA LEU A 96 0.37 12.68 -3.75
C LEU A 96 1.34 13.52 -2.90
N MET A 97 0.85 14.13 -1.81
CA MET A 97 1.65 15.05 -0.98
C MET A 97 2.45 14.35 0.13
N ASN A 98 1.91 13.31 0.76
CA ASN A 98 2.55 12.67 1.92
C ASN A 98 3.39 11.44 1.57
N ASP A 99 3.35 11.00 0.31
CA ASP A 99 4.07 9.80 -0.08
C ASP A 99 5.58 10.03 -0.08
N SER A 100 6.27 8.99 0.38
CA SER A 100 7.72 8.82 0.40
C SER A 100 8.43 9.10 -0.93
N MET A 101 7.68 9.07 -2.03
CA MET A 101 8.17 9.24 -3.38
C MET A 101 8.63 10.66 -3.72
N LEU A 102 7.86 11.69 -3.38
CA LEU A 102 8.28 13.09 -3.58
C LEU A 102 9.51 13.40 -2.74
N LEU A 103 9.54 12.88 -1.52
CA LEU A 103 10.70 13.00 -0.64
C LEU A 103 11.93 12.28 -1.22
N GLN A 104 11.78 11.07 -1.76
CA GLN A 104 12.86 10.36 -2.44
C GLN A 104 13.40 11.17 -3.62
N PHE A 105 12.52 11.74 -4.45
CA PHE A 105 12.93 12.59 -5.57
C PHE A 105 13.73 13.82 -5.10
N VAL A 106 13.27 14.48 -4.04
CA VAL A 106 13.99 15.63 -3.44
C VAL A 106 15.35 15.20 -2.90
N VAL A 107 15.43 14.07 -2.20
CA VAL A 107 16.69 13.56 -1.65
C VAL A 107 17.68 13.20 -2.77
N ILE A 108 17.23 12.56 -3.85
CA ILE A 108 18.07 12.25 -5.01
C ILE A 108 18.55 13.56 -5.67
N SER A 109 17.66 14.53 -5.85
CA SER A 109 17.98 15.80 -6.50
C SER A 109 18.99 16.64 -5.71
N ILE A 110 19.00 16.54 -4.38
CA ILE A 110 19.94 17.25 -3.50
C ILE A 110 21.22 16.43 -3.29
N GLY A 111 21.12 15.10 -3.29
CA GLY A 111 22.18 14.18 -2.85
C GLY A 111 23.34 14.01 -3.83
N ASP A 112 23.17 14.28 -5.12
CA ASP A 112 24.27 14.27 -6.09
C ASP A 112 24.45 15.68 -6.67
N SER A 113 25.60 16.29 -6.39
CA SER A 113 25.96 17.60 -6.92
C SER A 113 26.24 17.57 -8.43
N ASN A 114 26.39 16.38 -9.03
CA ASN A 114 26.70 16.22 -10.44
C ASN A 114 25.46 16.09 -11.33
N TYR A 115 24.25 16.01 -10.76
CA TYR A 115 23.05 15.81 -11.57
C TYR A 115 22.83 16.99 -12.52
N VAL A 116 22.74 16.64 -13.78
CA VAL A 116 22.37 17.58 -14.83
C VAL A 116 20.86 17.75 -14.81
N GLY A 117 20.36 18.94 -15.13
CA GLY A 117 18.92 19.23 -15.15
C GLY A 117 18.06 18.21 -15.91
N MET A 118 18.60 17.61 -16.96
CA MET A 118 17.96 16.52 -17.72
C MET A 118 17.80 15.22 -16.91
N GLU A 119 18.78 14.84 -16.09
CA GLU A 119 18.70 13.64 -15.25
C GLU A 119 17.63 13.80 -14.17
N ILE A 120 17.55 14.99 -13.57
CA ILE A 120 16.50 15.35 -12.62
C ILE A 120 15.12 15.25 -13.28
N ALA A 121 14.96 15.73 -14.52
CA ALA A 121 13.70 15.63 -15.25
C ALA A 121 13.30 14.18 -15.55
N ILE A 122 14.25 13.30 -15.85
CA ILE A 122 14.00 11.85 -16.03
C ILE A 122 13.51 11.24 -14.72
N TRP A 123 14.20 11.51 -13.60
CA TRP A 123 13.78 11.05 -12.27
C TRP A 123 12.39 11.55 -11.92
N ALA A 124 12.10 12.84 -12.14
CA ALA A 124 10.79 13.42 -11.91
C ALA A 124 9.71 12.70 -12.72
N THR A 125 9.96 12.42 -14.00
CA THR A 125 9.01 11.72 -14.88
C THR A 125 8.67 10.32 -14.39
N ILE A 126 9.69 9.55 -14.00
CA ILE A 126 9.48 8.21 -13.43
C ILE A 126 8.75 8.33 -12.09
N CYS A 127 9.09 9.34 -11.29
CA CYS A 127 8.44 9.57 -10.02
C CYS A 127 6.94 9.86 -10.17
N PHE A 128 6.58 10.79 -11.05
CA PHE A 128 5.18 11.12 -11.28
C PHE A 128 4.40 9.98 -11.94
N TYR A 129 5.05 9.14 -12.74
CA TYR A 129 4.43 7.94 -13.30
C TYR A 129 4.02 6.92 -12.22
N TYR A 130 4.92 6.49 -11.33
CA TYR A 130 4.49 5.52 -10.31
C TYR A 130 3.54 6.13 -9.28
N CYS A 131 3.68 7.42 -8.96
CA CYS A 131 2.72 8.12 -8.11
C CYS A 131 1.32 8.07 -8.72
N SER A 132 1.23 8.30 -10.03
CA SER A 132 0.00 8.18 -10.81
C SER A 132 -0.62 6.77 -10.73
N CYS A 133 0.20 5.73 -10.92
CA CYS A 133 -0.25 4.34 -10.77
C CYS A 133 -0.71 4.02 -9.34
N LYS A 134 -0.05 4.56 -8.32
CA LYS A 134 -0.39 4.35 -6.90
C LYS A 134 -1.73 5.00 -6.54
N VAL A 135 -1.97 6.24 -7.00
CA VAL A 135 -3.26 6.94 -6.85
C VAL A 135 -4.39 6.11 -7.48
N ILE A 136 -4.15 5.57 -8.67
CA ILE A 136 -5.08 4.66 -9.35
C ILE A 136 -5.39 3.43 -8.47
N CYS A 137 -4.37 2.77 -7.93
CA CYS A 137 -4.54 1.57 -7.10
C CYS A 137 -5.33 1.86 -5.82
N VAL A 138 -5.00 2.93 -5.10
CA VAL A 138 -5.68 3.24 -3.84
C VAL A 138 -7.14 3.62 -4.07
N THR A 139 -7.43 4.34 -5.16
CA THR A 139 -8.81 4.67 -5.53
C THR A 139 -9.58 3.40 -5.92
N ALA A 140 -8.97 2.49 -6.68
CA ALA A 140 -9.58 1.20 -7.02
C ALA A 140 -9.87 0.36 -5.77
N LYS A 141 -8.94 0.32 -4.80
CA LYS A 141 -9.12 -0.36 -3.50
C LYS A 141 -10.27 0.26 -2.69
N HIS A 142 -10.40 1.58 -2.69
CA HIS A 142 -11.50 2.27 -2.01
C HIS A 142 -12.87 1.92 -2.63
N ARG A 143 -12.96 1.84 -3.96
CA ARG A 143 -14.20 1.43 -4.65
C ARG A 143 -14.54 -0.03 -4.43
N LEU A 144 -13.52 -0.90 -4.36
CA LEU A 144 -13.70 -2.29 -4.01
C LEU A 144 -14.32 -2.44 -2.61
N ALA A 145 -13.84 -1.67 -1.62
CA ALA A 145 -14.42 -1.67 -0.27
C ALA A 145 -15.88 -1.20 -0.23
N ASN A 146 -16.27 -0.29 -1.14
CA ASN A 146 -17.64 0.21 -1.26
C ASN A 146 -18.54 -0.62 -2.20
N ASN A 147 -18.12 -1.83 -2.59
CA ASN A 147 -18.81 -2.73 -3.52
C ASN A 147 -19.12 -2.11 -4.91
N GLN A 148 -18.34 -1.10 -5.33
CA GLN A 148 -18.47 -0.48 -6.65
C GLN A 148 -17.53 -1.14 -7.65
N VAL A 149 -17.88 -2.35 -8.11
CA VAL A 149 -16.96 -3.26 -8.83
C VAL A 149 -16.96 -3.10 -10.37
N ARG A 150 -17.59 -2.07 -10.93
CA ARG A 150 -17.77 -1.97 -12.39
C ARG A 150 -16.41 -1.92 -13.10
N ASN A 151 -16.14 -2.92 -13.95
CA ASN A 151 -14.92 -3.09 -14.75
C ASN A 151 -13.59 -3.14 -13.95
N LEU A 152 -13.62 -3.28 -12.63
CA LEU A 152 -12.43 -3.18 -11.78
C LEU A 152 -11.38 -4.26 -12.12
N LYS A 153 -11.81 -5.50 -12.37
CA LYS A 153 -10.90 -6.63 -12.67
C LYS A 153 -10.08 -6.41 -13.95
N LYS A 154 -10.72 -6.02 -15.05
CA LYS A 154 -10.03 -5.74 -16.33
C LYS A 154 -9.07 -4.57 -16.18
N PHE A 155 -9.50 -3.55 -15.46
CA PHE A 155 -8.68 -2.37 -15.21
C PHE A 155 -7.44 -2.68 -14.36
N SER A 156 -7.59 -3.37 -13.24
CA SER A 156 -6.45 -3.76 -12.40
C SER A 156 -5.45 -4.63 -13.16
N PHE A 157 -5.91 -5.47 -14.10
CA PHE A 157 -5.02 -6.22 -14.98
C PHE A 157 -4.23 -5.31 -15.93
N ILE A 158 -4.90 -4.34 -16.57
CA ILE A 158 -4.23 -3.35 -17.45
C ILE A 158 -3.24 -2.50 -16.66
N SER A 159 -3.62 -2.02 -15.48
CA SER A 159 -2.76 -1.25 -14.58
C SER A 159 -1.52 -2.05 -14.15
N ALA A 160 -1.69 -3.32 -13.76
CA ALA A 160 -0.58 -4.21 -13.43
C ALA A 160 0.36 -4.42 -14.63
N PHE A 161 -0.20 -4.66 -15.82
CA PHE A 161 0.57 -4.85 -17.05
C PHE A 161 1.35 -3.59 -17.43
N MET A 162 0.72 -2.41 -17.39
CA MET A 162 1.38 -1.14 -17.63
C MET A 162 2.52 -0.89 -16.63
N GLY A 163 2.28 -1.15 -15.33
CA GLY A 163 3.30 -1.03 -14.30
C GLY A 163 4.49 -1.95 -14.54
N LEU A 164 4.25 -3.22 -14.90
CA LEU A 164 5.31 -4.18 -15.21
C LEU A 164 6.12 -3.76 -16.46
N MET A 165 5.43 -3.36 -17.53
CA MET A 165 6.09 -2.90 -18.75
C MET A 165 6.94 -1.66 -18.50
N PHE A 166 6.47 -0.74 -17.67
CA PHE A 166 7.23 0.44 -17.29
C PHE A 166 8.44 0.09 -16.42
N MET A 167 8.33 -0.84 -15.48
CA MET A 167 9.47 -1.34 -14.69
C MET A 167 10.54 -2.00 -15.57
N ILE A 168 10.13 -2.80 -16.56
CA ILE A 168 11.08 -3.40 -17.51
C ILE A 168 11.74 -2.32 -18.38
N GLY A 169 10.95 -1.35 -18.85
CA GLY A 169 11.45 -0.23 -19.65
C GLY A 169 12.45 0.65 -18.89
N SER A 170 12.12 1.02 -17.65
CA SER A 170 13.01 1.81 -16.79
C SER A 170 14.28 1.02 -16.43
N SER A 171 14.17 -0.28 -16.16
CA SER A 171 15.34 -1.14 -15.90
C SER A 171 16.28 -1.21 -17.10
N LYS A 172 15.73 -1.31 -18.33
CA LYS A 172 16.54 -1.27 -19.56
C LYS A 172 17.19 0.09 -19.76
N PHE A 173 16.46 1.17 -19.48
CA PHE A 173 16.98 2.54 -19.60
C PHE A 173 18.16 2.80 -18.66
N PHE A 174 18.08 2.33 -17.41
CA PHE A 174 19.15 2.48 -16.40
C PHE A 174 20.17 1.34 -16.40
N TYR A 175 20.16 0.45 -17.39
CA TYR A 175 21.06 -0.72 -17.43
C TYR A 175 22.55 -0.31 -17.38
N SER A 176 22.91 0.74 -18.12
CA SER A 176 24.28 1.28 -18.14
C SER A 176 24.70 1.98 -16.85
N ALA A 177 23.74 2.47 -16.06
CA ALA A 177 23.99 3.14 -14.77
C ALA A 177 24.26 2.15 -13.62
N GLY A 178 24.08 0.85 -13.86
CA GLY A 178 24.35 -0.22 -12.91
C GLY A 178 23.13 -0.61 -12.06
N TRP A 179 23.25 -1.77 -11.41
CA TRP A 179 22.13 -2.42 -10.71
C TRP A 179 21.58 -1.63 -9.53
N MET A 180 22.41 -0.85 -8.83
CA MET A 180 21.97 0.02 -7.73
C MET A 180 20.96 1.06 -8.23
N MET A 181 21.22 1.71 -9.37
CA MET A 181 20.29 2.68 -9.94
C MET A 181 19.00 2.03 -10.43
N ILE A 182 19.09 0.87 -11.09
CA ILE A 182 17.92 0.08 -11.51
C ILE A 182 17.01 -0.21 -10.30
N LEU A 183 17.61 -0.65 -9.19
CA LEU A 183 16.88 -1.01 -7.99
C LEU A 183 16.26 0.22 -7.31
N LEU A 184 16.98 1.34 -7.26
CA LEU A 184 16.49 2.62 -6.72
C LEU A 184 15.26 3.15 -7.50
N VAL A 185 15.26 3.02 -8.83
CA VAL A 185 14.16 3.43 -9.71
C VAL A 185 12.92 2.55 -9.53
N ASN A 186 13.09 1.27 -9.18
CA ASN A 186 12.03 0.26 -9.27
C ASN A 186 11.38 -0.14 -7.93
N TYR A 187 11.81 0.42 -6.80
CA TYR A 187 11.15 0.16 -5.51
C TYR A 187 9.66 0.54 -5.51
N GLU A 188 9.30 1.70 -6.04
CA GLU A 188 7.89 2.13 -6.14
C GLU A 188 7.12 1.26 -7.13
N GLY A 189 7.79 0.78 -8.19
CA GLY A 189 7.21 -0.20 -9.11
C GLY A 189 6.79 -1.49 -8.38
N LEU A 190 7.64 -2.02 -7.49
CA LEU A 190 7.30 -3.20 -6.68
C LEU A 190 6.09 -2.96 -5.77
N LEU A 191 6.00 -1.78 -5.14
CA LEU A 191 4.86 -1.43 -4.29
C LEU A 191 3.56 -1.29 -5.10
N VAL A 192 3.63 -0.67 -6.28
CA VAL A 192 2.50 -0.56 -7.22
C VAL A 192 2.05 -1.94 -7.69
N LEU A 193 2.98 -2.85 -8.03
CA LEU A 193 2.65 -4.22 -8.40
C LEU A 193 1.97 -4.97 -7.24
N LYS A 194 2.46 -4.81 -6.01
CA LYS A 194 1.84 -5.39 -4.81
C LYS A 194 0.40 -4.89 -4.61
N GLU A 195 0.14 -3.58 -4.78
CA GLU A 195 -1.23 -3.06 -4.64
C GLU A 195 -2.17 -3.59 -5.74
N ASN A 196 -1.70 -3.66 -6.99
CA ASN A 196 -2.48 -4.26 -8.08
C ASN A 196 -2.77 -5.74 -7.81
N PHE A 197 -1.77 -6.50 -7.34
CA PHE A 197 -1.94 -7.91 -7.00
C PHE A 197 -2.97 -8.10 -5.88
N LEU A 198 -2.92 -7.26 -4.83
CA LEU A 198 -3.87 -7.32 -3.72
C LEU A 198 -5.32 -7.12 -4.19
N ILE A 199 -5.55 -6.14 -5.08
CA ILE A 199 -6.88 -5.87 -5.67
C ILE A 199 -7.35 -7.06 -6.51
N LEU A 200 -6.49 -7.60 -7.37
CA LEU A 200 -6.81 -8.77 -8.20
C LEU A 200 -7.10 -10.01 -7.35
N TYR A 201 -6.34 -10.22 -6.29
CA TYR A 201 -6.52 -11.31 -5.35
C TYR A 201 -7.86 -11.21 -4.62
N GLN A 202 -8.21 -10.02 -4.11
CA GLN A 202 -9.50 -9.79 -3.45
C GLN A 202 -10.69 -9.97 -4.41
N LEU A 203 -10.55 -9.51 -5.66
CA LEU A 203 -11.55 -9.73 -6.71
C LEU A 203 -11.69 -11.22 -7.11
N SER A 204 -10.61 -12.00 -7.03
CA SER A 204 -10.64 -13.42 -7.35
C SER A 204 -11.30 -14.25 -6.25
N LEU A 205 -11.12 -13.86 -4.99
CA LEU A 205 -11.68 -14.58 -3.85
C LEU A 205 -13.17 -14.35 -3.63
N ASN A 206 -13.77 -13.29 -4.22
CA ASN A 206 -15.15 -12.84 -3.94
C ASN A 206 -15.48 -12.74 -2.44
N SER A 207 -14.47 -12.62 -1.58
CA SER A 207 -14.58 -12.59 -0.13
C SER A 207 -13.46 -11.72 0.45
N ALA A 208 -13.62 -11.31 1.72
CA ALA A 208 -12.56 -10.61 2.43
C ALA A 208 -11.24 -11.42 2.43
N ILE A 209 -10.12 -10.72 2.31
CA ILE A 209 -8.78 -11.33 2.33
C ILE A 209 -8.54 -11.97 3.70
N ALA A 210 -7.92 -13.15 3.70
CA ALA A 210 -7.52 -13.79 4.96
C ALA A 210 -6.46 -12.93 5.66
N SER A 211 -6.67 -12.61 6.95
CA SER A 211 -5.76 -11.71 7.67
C SER A 211 -4.27 -12.11 7.63
N PRO A 212 -3.86 -13.40 7.66
CA PRO A 212 -2.45 -13.78 7.49
C PRO A 212 -1.87 -13.31 6.15
N THR A 213 -2.64 -13.43 5.06
CA THR A 213 -2.19 -12.98 3.74
C THR A 213 -2.09 -11.47 3.68
N GLU A 214 -3.03 -10.73 4.28
CA GLU A 214 -2.95 -9.27 4.37
C GLU A 214 -1.74 -8.81 5.20
N MET A 215 -1.47 -9.48 6.33
CA MET A 215 -0.28 -9.23 7.15
C MET A 215 1.01 -9.51 6.37
N GLY A 216 1.06 -10.57 5.55
CA GLY A 216 2.20 -10.86 4.68
C GLY A 216 2.47 -9.74 3.65
N PHE A 217 1.41 -9.19 3.03
CA PHE A 217 1.54 -8.04 2.13
C PHE A 217 1.99 -6.76 2.85
N GLN A 218 1.54 -6.55 4.09
CA GLN A 218 2.01 -5.44 4.92
C GLN A 218 3.50 -5.61 5.29
N LEU A 219 3.92 -6.82 5.63
CA LEU A 219 5.33 -7.13 5.92
C LEU A 219 6.21 -6.85 4.69
N PHE A 220 5.78 -7.30 3.51
CA PHE A 220 6.48 -7.03 2.26
C PHE A 220 6.68 -5.53 2.03
N GLU A 221 5.63 -4.72 2.21
CA GLU A 221 5.71 -3.26 2.05
C GLU A 221 6.71 -2.63 3.04
N ILE A 222 6.69 -3.02 4.31
CA ILE A 222 7.64 -2.53 5.32
C ILE A 222 9.07 -2.91 4.95
N VAL A 223 9.32 -4.15 4.50
CA VAL A 223 10.65 -4.62 4.10
C VAL A 223 11.15 -3.85 2.88
N VAL A 224 10.35 -3.73 1.82
CA VAL A 224 10.71 -2.97 0.61
C VAL A 224 11.04 -1.52 0.95
N ASN A 225 10.23 -0.87 1.79
CA ASN A 225 10.48 0.49 2.22
C ASN A 225 11.74 0.63 3.06
N THR A 226 11.99 -0.29 3.99
CA THR A 226 13.19 -0.30 4.82
C THR A 226 14.44 -0.44 3.94
N VAL A 227 14.43 -1.41 3.03
CA VAL A 227 15.54 -1.66 2.09
C VAL A 227 15.78 -0.46 1.17
N ARG A 228 14.70 0.21 0.71
CA ARG A 228 14.79 1.46 -0.05
C ARG A 228 15.50 2.57 0.71
N TRP A 229 15.07 2.86 1.93
CA TRP A 229 15.66 3.96 2.70
C TRP A 229 17.09 3.65 3.16
N LEU A 230 17.40 2.39 3.47
CA LEU A 230 18.78 1.95 3.72
C LEU A 230 19.65 2.13 2.49
N HIS A 231 19.16 1.79 1.30
CA HIS A 231 19.88 2.00 0.05
C HIS A 231 20.15 3.50 -0.19
N ILE A 232 19.14 4.36 -0.01
CA ILE A 232 19.32 5.82 -0.11
C ILE A 232 20.37 6.32 0.89
N ALA A 233 20.35 5.83 2.14
CA ALA A 233 21.41 6.12 3.11
C ALA A 233 22.78 5.71 2.57
N ILE A 234 22.98 4.43 2.26
CA ILE A 234 24.29 3.90 1.83
C ILE A 234 24.84 4.67 0.62
N ARG A 235 23.96 5.11 -0.30
CA ARG A 235 24.38 5.82 -1.51
C ARG A 235 24.73 7.29 -1.29
N TYR A 236 23.96 8.00 -0.46
CA TYR A 236 24.01 9.46 -0.34
C TYR A 236 24.48 9.97 1.03
N SER A 237 24.68 9.09 2.01
CA SER A 237 25.29 9.46 3.29
C SER A 237 26.80 9.31 3.23
N ASP A 238 27.52 10.41 3.33
CA ASP A 238 28.87 10.38 3.90
C ASP A 238 28.73 9.86 5.34
N TRP A 239 29.60 8.98 5.83
CA TRP A 239 29.44 8.34 7.16
C TRP A 239 29.59 9.31 8.36
N ILE A 240 29.61 10.62 8.09
CA ILE A 240 29.73 11.72 9.06
C ILE A 240 28.35 12.36 9.23
N LEU A 241 27.90 12.48 10.49
CA LEU A 241 26.53 12.81 10.93
C LEU A 241 26.00 14.23 10.59
N THR A 242 26.56 14.93 9.59
CA THR A 242 26.36 16.37 9.36
C THR A 242 25.36 16.71 8.27
N SER A 243 24.95 15.76 7.41
CA SER A 243 24.04 16.07 6.30
C SER A 243 22.55 15.96 6.69
N PRO A 244 21.68 16.91 6.30
CA PRO A 244 20.23 16.82 6.53
C PRO A 244 19.60 15.52 6.02
N ILE A 245 20.13 14.96 4.93
CA ILE A 245 19.66 13.70 4.32
C ILE A 245 19.74 12.55 5.33
N GLN A 246 20.83 12.44 6.10
CA GLN A 246 20.99 11.37 7.08
C GLN A 246 19.96 11.45 8.21
N PHE A 247 19.65 12.65 8.71
CA PHE A 247 18.61 12.83 9.72
C PHE A 247 17.25 12.33 9.20
N PHE A 248 16.90 12.65 7.94
CA PHE A 248 15.68 12.15 7.31
C PHE A 248 15.68 10.62 7.16
N VAL A 249 16.80 10.01 6.78
CA VAL A 249 16.88 8.55 6.68
C VAL A 249 16.73 7.90 8.06
N ILE A 250 17.38 8.42 9.11
CA ILE A 250 17.23 7.91 10.48
C ILE A 250 15.78 8.01 10.94
N MET A 251 15.13 9.16 10.73
CA MET A 251 13.71 9.35 11.03
C MET A 251 12.84 8.30 10.32
N LYS A 252 13.11 8.00 9.05
CA LYS A 252 12.38 6.99 8.29
C LYS A 252 12.64 5.57 8.80
N VAL A 253 13.87 5.21 9.06
CA VAL A 253 14.23 3.89 9.63
C VAL A 253 13.54 3.68 10.98
N GLN A 254 13.49 4.70 11.84
CA GLN A 254 12.75 4.65 13.09
C GLN A 254 11.26 4.38 12.85
N ILE A 255 10.61 5.11 11.93
CA ILE A 255 9.20 4.90 11.58
C ILE A 255 8.95 3.45 11.13
N PHE A 256 9.76 2.90 10.23
CA PHE A 256 9.58 1.53 9.77
C PHE A 256 9.85 0.49 10.87
N ALA A 257 10.79 0.76 11.79
CA ALA A 257 10.97 -0.09 12.97
C ALA A 257 9.72 -0.10 13.85
N PHE A 258 9.07 1.06 14.06
CA PHE A 258 7.80 1.13 14.79
C PHE A 258 6.68 0.36 14.07
N GLU A 259 6.53 0.54 12.76
CA GLU A 259 5.55 -0.18 11.95
C GLU A 259 5.77 -1.69 11.99
N PHE A 260 7.03 -2.13 11.89
CA PHE A 260 7.39 -3.54 11.98
C PHE A 260 7.04 -4.13 13.35
N ILE A 261 7.39 -3.43 14.43
CA ILE A 261 7.05 -3.87 15.78
C ILE A 261 5.54 -3.95 15.96
N ASP A 262 4.78 -2.97 15.45
CA ASP A 262 3.33 -2.99 15.53
C ASP A 262 2.72 -4.17 14.74
N LEU A 263 3.23 -4.42 13.53
CA LEU A 263 2.81 -5.57 12.71
C LEU A 263 3.13 -6.89 13.44
N TYR A 264 4.31 -7.00 14.05
CA TYR A 264 4.69 -8.16 14.84
C TYR A 264 3.76 -8.36 16.04
N ARG A 265 3.39 -7.28 16.75
CA ARG A 265 2.41 -7.36 17.85
C ARG A 265 1.06 -7.85 17.36
N ARG A 266 0.56 -7.31 16.24
CA ARG A 266 -0.71 -7.73 15.63
C ARG A 266 -0.68 -9.20 15.24
N PHE A 267 0.40 -9.65 14.59
CA PHE A 267 0.60 -11.04 14.22
C PHE A 267 0.67 -11.98 15.45
N ARG A 268 1.41 -11.60 16.48
CA ARG A 268 1.50 -12.36 17.74
C ARG A 268 0.14 -12.47 18.43
N ASN A 269 -0.58 -11.35 18.56
CA ASN A 269 -1.91 -11.33 19.17
C ASN A 269 -2.91 -12.18 18.38
N TYR A 270 -2.78 -12.18 17.06
CA TYR A 270 -3.53 -13.05 16.18
C TYR A 270 -3.26 -14.53 16.45
N ILE A 271 -2.00 -14.98 16.43
CA ILE A 271 -1.64 -16.38 16.69
C ILE A 271 -2.13 -16.80 18.07
N TYR A 272 -1.92 -15.96 19.09
CA TYR A 272 -2.34 -16.26 20.46
C TYR A 272 -3.86 -16.39 20.59
N SER A 273 -4.61 -15.43 20.05
CA SER A 273 -6.08 -15.44 20.06
C SER A 273 -6.63 -16.65 19.34
N MET A 274 -6.05 -17.03 18.20
CA MET A 274 -6.49 -18.19 17.43
C MET A 274 -6.18 -19.50 18.13
N LYS A 275 -4.98 -19.65 18.71
CA LYS A 275 -4.62 -20.84 19.49
C LYS A 275 -5.54 -21.00 20.70
N SER A 276 -5.80 -19.90 21.41
CA SER A 276 -6.73 -19.87 22.54
C SER A 276 -8.16 -20.23 22.11
N PHE A 277 -8.63 -19.69 20.98
CA PHE A 277 -9.93 -19.98 20.42
C PHE A 277 -10.10 -21.46 20.07
N LEU A 278 -9.17 -22.03 19.30
CA LEU A 278 -9.24 -23.43 18.87
C LEU A 278 -9.13 -24.41 20.04
N LYS A 279 -8.33 -24.07 21.06
CA LYS A 279 -8.23 -24.87 22.29
C LYS A 279 -9.52 -24.84 23.10
N LYS A 280 -10.18 -23.69 23.20
CA LYS A 280 -11.37 -23.49 24.04
C LYS A 280 -12.68 -23.91 23.35
N TYR A 281 -12.75 -23.78 22.04
CA TYR A 281 -13.96 -24.01 21.25
C TYR A 281 -13.66 -24.98 20.09
N PRO A 282 -13.61 -26.30 20.36
CA PRO A 282 -13.29 -27.29 19.34
C PRO A 282 -14.33 -27.32 18.23
N VAL A 283 -13.93 -27.85 17.07
CA VAL A 283 -14.83 -28.03 15.92
C VAL A 283 -15.92 -29.03 16.27
N MET A 284 -17.17 -28.69 15.93
CA MET A 284 -18.32 -29.55 16.20
C MET A 284 -18.29 -30.82 15.33
N SER A 285 -18.75 -31.93 15.90
CA SER A 285 -18.95 -33.18 15.17
C SER A 285 -20.04 -33.00 14.09
N LYS A 286 -19.97 -33.79 13.00
CA LYS A 286 -20.99 -33.74 11.93
C LYS A 286 -22.40 -34.07 12.46
N ASN A 287 -22.49 -34.99 13.40
CA ASN A 287 -23.76 -35.42 14.01
C ASN A 287 -24.41 -34.30 14.84
N ASP A 288 -23.62 -33.54 15.59
CA ASP A 288 -24.13 -32.40 16.35
C ASP A 288 -24.48 -31.22 15.46
N LEU A 289 -23.76 -31.05 14.34
CA LEU A 289 -24.02 -30.00 13.37
C LEU A 289 -25.36 -30.22 12.64
N GLN A 290 -25.80 -31.47 12.50
CA GLN A 290 -27.07 -31.81 11.86
C GLN A 290 -28.29 -31.21 12.60
N LYS A 291 -28.16 -30.95 13.91
CA LYS A 291 -29.19 -30.25 14.71
C LYS A 291 -29.43 -28.80 14.26
N TYR A 292 -28.46 -28.23 13.54
CA TYR A 292 -28.44 -26.84 13.07
C TYR A 292 -28.62 -26.74 11.55
N CYS A 293 -29.20 -27.77 10.91
CA CYS A 293 -29.28 -27.87 9.45
C CYS A 293 -30.04 -26.72 8.77
N ASN A 294 -31.04 -26.17 9.46
CA ASN A 294 -31.87 -25.07 8.97
C ASN A 294 -31.36 -23.69 9.39
N GLU A 295 -30.32 -23.63 10.23
CA GLU A 295 -29.75 -22.38 10.71
C GLU A 295 -28.68 -21.84 9.76
N LYS A 296 -28.55 -20.51 9.76
CA LYS A 296 -27.57 -19.78 8.94
C LYS A 296 -26.56 -19.09 9.83
N CYS A 297 -25.31 -19.04 9.38
CA CYS A 297 -24.30 -18.25 10.06
C CYS A 297 -24.65 -16.76 9.95
N CYS A 298 -24.73 -16.05 11.08
CA CYS A 298 -25.07 -14.62 11.08
C CYS A 298 -24.00 -13.71 10.42
N ILE A 299 -22.82 -14.25 10.11
CA ILE A 299 -21.70 -13.50 9.53
C ILE A 299 -21.75 -13.56 8.00
N CYS A 300 -21.81 -14.76 7.40
CA CYS A 300 -21.86 -14.92 5.95
C CYS A 300 -23.26 -15.18 5.38
N LEU A 301 -24.26 -15.40 6.24
CA LEU A 301 -25.65 -15.74 5.89
C LEU A 301 -25.81 -17.06 5.11
N GLU A 302 -24.76 -17.88 5.04
CA GLU A 302 -24.80 -19.24 4.49
C GLU A 302 -25.26 -20.26 5.54
N SER A 303 -25.72 -21.42 5.08
CA SER A 303 -26.16 -22.54 5.92
C SER A 303 -25.02 -23.05 6.83
N LEU A 304 -25.28 -23.26 8.12
CA LEU A 304 -24.25 -23.72 9.07
C LEU A 304 -23.55 -25.04 8.68
N PRO A 305 -24.25 -26.05 8.13
CA PRO A 305 -23.62 -27.26 7.60
C PRO A 305 -22.65 -27.06 6.42
N SER A 306 -22.60 -25.88 5.79
CA SER A 306 -21.77 -25.67 4.59
C SER A 306 -20.27 -25.79 4.86
N SER A 307 -19.83 -25.59 6.11
CA SER A 307 -18.42 -25.68 6.48
C SER A 307 -18.23 -26.03 7.97
N LYS A 308 -16.98 -26.16 8.41
CA LYS A 308 -16.64 -26.48 9.81
C LYS A 308 -17.19 -25.39 10.75
N CYS A 309 -17.93 -25.80 11.77
CA CYS A 309 -18.57 -24.91 12.74
C CYS A 309 -18.01 -25.10 14.15
N SER A 310 -18.05 -24.03 14.95
CA SER A 310 -17.69 -24.04 16.36
C SER A 310 -18.74 -23.29 17.19
N LYS A 311 -19.00 -23.79 18.39
CA LYS A 311 -19.95 -23.22 19.35
C LYS A 311 -19.17 -22.43 20.40
N ILE A 312 -19.44 -21.12 20.49
CA ILE A 312 -18.77 -20.23 21.46
C ILE A 312 -19.46 -20.28 22.84
N SER A 313 -18.85 -19.67 23.86
CA SER A 313 -19.30 -19.76 25.27
C SER A 313 -20.72 -19.26 25.51
N CYS A 314 -21.21 -18.33 24.69
CA CYS A 314 -22.60 -17.85 24.75
C CYS A 314 -23.62 -18.82 24.12
N GLY A 315 -23.16 -19.94 23.55
CA GLY A 315 -24.02 -20.96 22.94
C GLY A 315 -24.33 -20.77 21.45
N HIS A 316 -23.92 -19.66 20.84
CA HIS A 316 -24.13 -19.39 19.41
C HIS A 316 -23.13 -20.18 18.54
N VAL A 317 -23.59 -20.61 17.36
CA VAL A 317 -22.79 -21.41 16.40
C VAL A 317 -22.43 -20.57 15.19
N HIS A 318 -21.16 -20.60 14.82
CA HIS A 318 -20.64 -19.91 13.64
C HIS A 318 -19.69 -20.82 12.86
N HIS A 319 -19.55 -20.59 11.55
CA HIS A 319 -18.45 -21.21 10.81
C HIS A 319 -17.11 -20.76 11.41
N VAL A 320 -16.17 -21.69 11.54
CA VAL A 320 -14.82 -21.44 12.07
C VAL A 320 -14.12 -20.36 11.25
N LYS A 321 -14.30 -20.34 9.92
CA LYS A 321 -13.76 -19.31 9.03
C LYS A 321 -14.36 -17.93 9.34
N CYS A 322 -15.68 -17.85 9.50
CA CYS A 322 -16.38 -16.59 9.74
C CYS A 322 -16.02 -15.98 11.10
N ILE A 323 -16.03 -16.80 12.16
CA ILE A 323 -15.67 -16.31 13.51
C ILE A 323 -14.18 -15.96 13.60
N ARG A 324 -13.31 -16.65 12.85
CA ARG A 324 -11.88 -16.28 12.71
C ARG A 324 -11.73 -14.88 12.12
N THR A 325 -12.38 -14.59 10.99
CA THR A 325 -12.37 -13.24 10.40
C THR A 325 -12.96 -12.19 11.35
N TRP A 326 -13.97 -12.57 12.14
CA TRP A 326 -14.56 -11.68 13.13
C TRP A 326 -13.60 -11.32 14.27
N ILE A 327 -12.90 -12.31 14.85
CA ILE A 327 -11.87 -12.09 15.88
C ILE A 327 -10.75 -11.22 15.33
N LEU A 328 -10.37 -11.43 14.07
CA LEU A 328 -9.32 -10.70 13.38
C LEU A 328 -9.58 -9.21 13.24
N ASN A 329 -10.83 -8.84 12.98
CA ASN A 329 -11.20 -7.45 12.75
C ASN A 329 -11.54 -6.69 14.04
N ASN A 330 -11.58 -7.36 15.20
CA ASN A 330 -12.04 -6.78 16.46
C ASN A 330 -11.05 -7.04 17.60
N SER A 331 -10.46 -5.97 18.16
CA SER A 331 -9.51 -6.04 19.28
C SER A 331 -10.09 -6.70 20.54
N ASN A 332 -11.40 -6.59 20.75
CA ASN A 332 -12.14 -7.25 21.84
C ASN A 332 -13.20 -8.19 21.23
N PRO A 333 -12.93 -9.50 21.15
CA PRO A 333 -13.82 -10.43 20.46
C PRO A 333 -15.14 -10.64 21.22
N LYS A 334 -16.19 -10.03 20.70
CA LYS A 334 -17.59 -10.17 21.17
C LYS A 334 -18.39 -11.01 20.20
N CYS A 335 -19.34 -11.79 20.70
CA CYS A 335 -20.24 -12.56 19.84
C CYS A 335 -21.02 -11.63 18.90
N PRO A 336 -21.06 -11.87 17.57
CA PRO A 336 -21.82 -11.03 16.64
C PRO A 336 -23.32 -11.00 16.89
N LEU A 337 -23.87 -12.03 17.56
CA LEU A 337 -25.31 -12.14 17.84
C LEU A 337 -25.72 -11.49 19.17
N CYS A 338 -24.94 -11.70 20.24
CA CYS A 338 -25.32 -11.26 21.59
C CYS A 338 -24.33 -10.29 22.25
N ASN A 339 -23.26 -9.90 21.55
CA ASN A 339 -22.20 -9.02 22.05
C ASN A 339 -21.47 -9.50 23.33
N GLN A 340 -21.68 -10.76 23.75
CA GLN A 340 -20.96 -11.33 24.89
C GLN A 340 -19.50 -11.64 24.52
N GLU A 341 -18.58 -11.24 25.39
CA GLU A 341 -17.15 -11.50 25.24
C GLU A 341 -16.85 -12.98 25.42
N PHE A 342 -16.13 -13.57 24.47
CA PHE A 342 -15.81 -15.02 24.50
C PHE A 342 -14.31 -15.32 24.52
N LEU A 343 -13.47 -14.29 24.31
CA LEU A 343 -12.01 -14.32 24.46
C LEU A 343 -11.59 -13.05 25.23
N LYS A 344 -10.72 -13.21 26.25
CA LYS A 344 -10.09 -12.06 26.92
C LYS A 344 -8.78 -11.74 26.20
N PRO A 345 -8.58 -10.52 25.67
CA PRO A 345 -7.28 -10.13 25.16
C PRO A 345 -6.29 -10.05 26.33
N GLU A 346 -5.09 -10.62 26.16
CA GLU A 346 -4.03 -10.57 27.18
C GLU A 346 -3.21 -9.26 27.14
N THR A 347 -3.64 -8.29 26.34
CA THR A 347 -2.93 -7.02 26.19
C THR A 347 -3.32 -6.04 27.30
N LYS A 348 -2.42 -5.84 28.28
CA LYS A 348 -2.34 -4.55 28.98
C LYS A 348 -2.14 -3.47 27.91
N ASN A 349 -3.19 -2.67 27.67
CA ASN A 349 -3.13 -1.54 26.76
C ASN A 349 -2.11 -0.54 27.27
N LEU A 350 -1.03 -0.32 26.53
CA LEU A 350 -0.23 0.88 26.63
C LEU A 350 -0.20 1.49 25.24
N THR A 351 -1.01 2.54 25.06
CA THR A 351 -0.95 3.44 23.91
C THR A 351 0.42 4.13 23.93
N ILE A 352 1.32 3.72 23.05
CA ILE A 352 2.61 4.40 22.86
C ILE A 352 2.33 5.60 21.96
N SER A 353 1.93 6.71 22.57
CA SER A 353 1.73 7.99 21.88
C SER A 353 3.01 8.84 21.81
N SER A 354 4.12 8.40 22.44
CA SER A 354 5.36 9.19 22.51
C SER A 354 6.65 8.36 22.45
N PHE A 355 7.70 8.98 21.89
CA PHE A 355 9.06 8.45 21.78
C PHE A 355 9.71 8.13 23.15
N SER A 356 9.28 8.79 24.23
CA SER A 356 9.76 8.51 25.59
C SER A 356 9.19 7.22 26.19
N SER A 357 7.96 6.85 25.83
CA SER A 357 7.34 5.59 26.27
C SER A 357 7.95 4.35 25.60
N PHE A 358 8.65 4.54 24.48
CA PHE A 358 9.40 3.50 23.78
C PHE A 358 10.67 3.08 24.55
N PHE A 359 11.54 4.01 24.96
CA PHE A 359 12.80 3.67 25.67
C PHE A 359 12.56 2.97 27.02
N ASN A 360 11.54 3.38 27.76
CA ASN A 360 11.17 2.73 29.04
C ASN A 360 10.67 1.29 28.87
N TYR A 361 10.22 0.90 27.66
CA TYR A 361 9.76 -0.47 27.39
C TYR A 361 10.92 -1.42 27.03
N PHE A 362 11.96 -0.92 26.34
CA PHE A 362 13.11 -1.73 25.93
C PHE A 362 14.03 -2.12 27.10
N GLY A 363 14.06 -1.35 28.18
CA GLY A 363 14.89 -1.66 29.35
C GLY A 363 14.42 -2.83 30.22
N ASN A 364 13.33 -3.54 29.87
CA ASN A 364 12.65 -4.43 30.82
C ASN A 364 12.37 -5.86 30.34
N ARG A 365 12.98 -6.34 29.23
CA ARG A 365 12.66 -7.69 28.68
C ARG A 365 13.83 -8.42 28.01
N ASP A 366 14.78 -8.90 28.81
CA ASP A 366 15.78 -9.87 28.34
C ASP A 366 15.40 -11.36 28.57
N ASN A 367 14.34 -11.66 29.35
CA ASN A 367 14.10 -13.05 29.80
C ASN A 367 12.95 -13.82 29.09
N GLN A 368 12.25 -13.26 28.08
CA GLN A 368 11.10 -13.93 27.43
C GLN A 368 11.29 -14.28 25.94
N ALA A 369 12.40 -13.89 25.32
CA ALA A 369 12.63 -14.10 23.89
C ALA A 369 12.99 -15.57 23.56
N GLU A 370 13.69 -16.26 24.46
CA GLU A 370 14.32 -17.57 24.16
C GLU A 370 13.33 -18.75 24.12
N GLN A 371 12.22 -18.71 24.86
CA GLN A 371 11.18 -19.76 24.84
C GLN A 371 10.18 -19.62 23.68
N THR A 372 10.19 -18.51 22.93
CA THR A 372 9.18 -18.19 21.91
C THR A 372 9.60 -18.55 20.48
N SER A 373 10.90 -18.64 20.19
CA SER A 373 11.42 -18.97 18.85
C SER A 373 11.07 -20.40 18.42
N THR A 374 11.20 -21.37 19.33
CA THR A 374 10.93 -22.79 19.07
C THR A 374 9.45 -23.10 18.86
N GLN A 375 8.55 -22.37 19.52
CA GLN A 375 7.10 -22.54 19.34
C GLN A 375 6.59 -21.88 18.05
N ILE A 376 7.25 -20.82 17.56
CA ILE A 376 6.90 -20.15 16.31
C ILE A 376 7.30 -21.01 15.10
N GLU A 377 8.47 -21.67 15.13
CA GLU A 377 8.88 -22.59 14.06
C GLU A 377 7.90 -23.76 13.87
N GLN A 378 7.35 -24.28 14.97
CA GLN A 378 6.41 -25.41 14.92
C GLN A 378 5.06 -25.00 14.29
N ILE A 379 4.56 -23.80 14.62
CA ILE A 379 3.30 -23.26 14.08
C ILE A 379 3.45 -22.89 12.60
N LEU A 380 4.59 -22.32 12.19
CA LEU A 380 4.86 -22.01 10.79
C LEU A 380 4.95 -23.27 9.93
N ARG A 381 5.50 -24.38 10.45
CA ARG A 381 5.51 -25.67 9.72
C ARG A 381 4.11 -26.25 9.51
N GLU A 382 3.24 -26.14 10.51
CA GLU A 382 1.84 -26.58 10.39
C GLU A 382 1.03 -25.71 9.42
N GLU A 383 1.23 -24.39 9.42
CA GLU A 383 0.55 -23.48 8.48
C GLU A 383 1.06 -23.60 7.04
N ILE A 384 2.36 -23.84 6.83
CA ILE A 384 2.92 -24.10 5.49
C ILE A 384 2.39 -25.43 4.93
N GLY A 385 2.24 -26.47 5.77
CA GLY A 385 1.65 -27.75 5.38
C GLY A 385 0.18 -27.60 4.93
N LEU A 386 -0.64 -26.90 5.73
CA LEU A 386 -2.03 -26.61 5.38
C LEU A 386 -2.17 -25.73 4.13
N PHE A 387 -1.20 -24.86 3.85
CA PHE A 387 -1.19 -24.04 2.65
C PHE A 387 -0.81 -24.85 1.39
N GLN A 388 0.11 -25.81 1.51
CA GLN A 388 0.51 -26.71 0.42
C GLN A 388 -0.61 -27.68 0.03
N GLU A 389 -1.36 -28.21 0.99
CA GLU A 389 -2.53 -29.08 0.72
C GLU A 389 -3.64 -28.31 -0.01
N ASN A 390 -3.97 -27.09 0.42
CA ASN A 390 -4.98 -26.27 -0.26
C ASN A 390 -4.54 -25.81 -1.66
N LEU A 391 -3.23 -25.61 -1.90
CA LEU A 391 -2.71 -25.29 -3.23
C LEU A 391 -2.78 -26.49 -4.19
N ALA A 392 -2.54 -27.71 -3.70
CA ALA A 392 -2.65 -28.93 -4.50
C ALA A 392 -4.11 -29.19 -4.95
N ASP A 393 -5.08 -28.95 -4.06
CA ASP A 393 -6.51 -29.08 -4.38
C ASP A 393 -6.99 -28.03 -5.40
N ILE A 394 -6.39 -26.85 -5.41
CA ILE A 394 -6.71 -25.77 -6.36
C ILE A 394 -6.06 -26.00 -7.74
N ILE A 395 -4.93 -26.70 -7.82
CA ILE A 395 -4.25 -27.01 -9.10
C ILE A 395 -4.91 -28.19 -9.82
N GLN A 396 -5.69 -29.02 -9.12
CA GLN A 396 -6.43 -30.16 -9.68
C GLN A 396 -7.87 -29.83 -10.15
N GLN A 397 -8.35 -28.61 -9.89
CA GLN A 397 -9.62 -28.06 -10.42
C GLN A 397 -9.35 -27.09 -11.56
#